data_AF-A0A4P5PCG9-F1
#
_entry.id   AF-A0A4P5PCG9-F1
#
_cell.length_a   1.000
_cell.length_b   1.000
_cell.length_c   1.000
_cell.angle_alpha   90.00
_cell.angle_beta   90.00
_cell.angle_gamma   90.00
#
_symmetry.space_group_name_H-M   'P 1'
#
loop_
_entity.id
_entity.type
_entity.pdbx_description
1 polymer ?
#
loop_
_entity_poly.entity_id
_entity_poly.type
_entity_poly.pdbx_seq_one_letter_code
_entity_poly.pdbx_strand_id
1 'polypeptide(L)' 'MNIKVNVYQLLMESIINSVDSIIETPETKVLSSKQEAVTYLESTLPSLVKRIEKEAAVNLECQIDKLVNQ' A
#
# COMPACT_ATOMS: atom_id res chain seq x y z
N MET A 1 28.27 0.21 11.77
CA MET A 1 27.34 -0.85 11.35
C MET A 1 27.12 -0.69 9.86
N ASN A 2 27.40 -1.73 9.06
CA ASN A 2 27.25 -1.67 7.61
C ASN A 2 26.08 -2.59 7.22
N ILE A 3 24.95 -2.01 6.81
CA ILE A 3 23.76 -2.77 6.38
C ILE A 3 23.79 -2.88 4.86
N LYS A 4 23.64 -4.11 4.35
CA LYS A 4 23.47 -4.35 2.91
C LYS A 4 21.97 -4.53 2.64
N VAL A 5 21.43 -3.64 1.81
CA VAL A 5 19.99 -3.57 1.52
C VAL A 5 19.74 -3.90 0.05
N ASN A 6 18.80 -4.81 -0.21
CA ASN A 6 18.19 -4.96 -1.54
C ASN A 6 16.98 -4.03 -1.64
N VAL A 7 17.20 -2.84 -2.22
CA VAL A 7 16.22 -1.74 -2.23
C VAL A 7 14.90 -2.16 -2.87
N TYR A 8 14.93 -2.82 -4.03
CA TYR A 8 13.69 -3.18 -4.73
C TYR A 8 12.89 -4.25 -4.00
N GLN A 9 13.57 -5.19 -3.35
CA GLN A 9 12.89 -6.21 -2.56
C GLN A 9 12.14 -5.58 -1.37
N LEU A 10 12.81 -4.72 -0.58
CA LEU A 10 12.19 -4.04 0.56
C LEU A 10 11.01 -3.15 0.15
N LEU A 11 11.16 -2.39 -0.94
CA LEU A 11 10.07 -1.55 -1.45
C LEU A 11 8.88 -2.40 -1.89
N MET A 12 9.11 -3.50 -2.60
CA MET A 12 8.03 -4.40 -3.05
C MET A 12 7.35 -5.11 -1.89
N GLU A 13 8.11 -5.66 -0.94
CA GLU A 13 7.56 -6.30 0.25
C GLU A 13 6.72 -5.30 1.08
N SER A 14 7.19 -4.06 1.21
CA SER A 14 6.44 -3.04 1.91
C SER A 14 5.11 -2.69 1.23
N ILE A 15 5.11 -2.51 -0.10
CA ILE A 15 3.89 -2.23 -0.88
C ILE A 15 2.90 -3.39 -0.77
N ILE A 16 3.35 -4.65 -0.88
CA ILE A 16 2.48 -5.82 -0.79
C ILE A 16 1.81 -5.90 0.59
N ASN A 17 2.58 -5.77 1.67
CA ASN A 17 2.04 -5.80 3.03
C ASN A 17 1.01 -4.67 3.27
N SER A 18 1.25 -3.49 2.70
CA SER A 18 0.33 -2.36 2.79
C SER A 18 -0.98 -2.59 2.04
N VAL A 19 -0.91 -3.21 0.86
CA VAL A 19 -2.10 -3.57 0.08
C VAL A 19 -2.94 -4.60 0.84
N ASP A 20 -2.32 -5.64 1.39
CA ASP A 20 -3.01 -6.68 2.17
C ASP A 20 -3.76 -6.06 3.36
N SER A 21 -3.07 -5.23 4.17
CA SER A 21 -3.65 -4.50 5.31
C SER A 21 -4.84 -3.62 4.94
N ILE A 22 -4.76 -2.89 3.83
CA ILE A 22 -5.82 -1.95 3.41
C ILE A 22 -7.04 -2.67 2.83
N ILE A 23 -6.84 -3.82 2.17
CA ILE A 23 -7.90 -4.56 1.47
C ILE A 23 -8.65 -5.54 2.37
N GLU A 24 -8.18 -5.81 3.61
CA GLU A 24 -8.82 -6.72 4.57
C GLU A 24 -10.33 -6.52 4.75
N THR A 25 -10.87 -5.31 4.46
CA THR A 25 -12.31 -5.08 4.36
C THR A 25 -12.70 -4.63 2.93
N PRO A 26 -13.04 -5.55 2.01
CA PRO A 26 -13.47 -5.18 0.67
C PRO A 26 -14.80 -4.42 0.72
N GLU A 27 -14.80 -3.18 0.22
CA GLU A 27 -16.01 -2.37 0.09
C GLU A 27 -16.75 -2.72 -1.21
N THR A 28 -18.02 -3.10 -1.11
CA THR A 28 -18.87 -3.34 -2.27
C THR A 28 -19.86 -2.18 -2.43
N LYS A 29 -19.91 -1.59 -3.63
CA LYS A 29 -20.81 -0.48 -3.96
C LYS A 29 -21.64 -0.80 -5.20
N VAL A 30 -22.94 -0.56 -5.12
CA VAL A 30 -23.85 -0.67 -6.28
C VAL A 30 -23.76 0.64 -7.07
N LEU A 31 -23.53 0.54 -8.38
CA LEU A 31 -23.37 1.66 -9.30
C LEU A 31 -24.34 1.48 -10.47
N SER A 32 -25.00 2.56 -10.88
CA SER A 32 -26.16 2.52 -11.79
C SER A 32 -25.77 2.67 -13.26
N SER A 33 -24.52 3.05 -13.56
CA SER A 33 -24.02 3.21 -14.93
C SER A 33 -22.50 3.10 -15.02
N LYS A 34 -22.00 2.87 -16.24
CA LYS A 34 -20.56 2.92 -16.53
C LYS A 34 -19.94 4.26 -16.13
N GLN A 35 -20.63 5.37 -16.40
CA GLN A 35 -20.12 6.71 -16.12
C GLN A 35 -19.97 6.94 -14.62
N GLU A 36 -20.97 6.52 -13.84
CA GLU A 36 -20.93 6.59 -12.38
C GLU A 36 -19.78 5.76 -11.80
N ALA A 37 -19.56 4.56 -12.35
CA ALA A 37 -18.45 3.71 -11.94
C ALA A 37 -17.08 4.34 -12.23
N VAL A 38 -16.89 4.92 -13.41
CA VAL A 38 -15.63 5.60 -13.76
C VAL A 38 -15.38 6.78 -12.82
N THR A 39 -16.37 7.67 -12.63
CA THR A 39 -16.24 8.83 -11.72
C THR A 39 -15.95 8.39 -10.28
N TYR A 40 -16.60 7.33 -9.81
CA TYR A 40 -16.36 6.77 -8.49
C TYR A 40 -14.93 6.24 -8.34
N LEU A 41 -14.44 5.47 -9.32
CA LEU A 41 -13.09 4.93 -9.29
C LEU A 41 -12.02 6.02 -9.42
N GLU A 42 -12.21 7.00 -10.30
CA GLU A 42 -11.30 8.14 -10.47
C GLU A 42 -11.20 9.00 -9.19
N SER A 43 -12.29 9.14 -8.45
CA SER A 43 -12.27 9.85 -7.15
C SER A 43 -11.70 9.01 -6.01
N THR A 44 -11.84 7.68 -6.07
CA THR A 44 -11.41 6.77 -5.00
C THR A 44 -9.93 6.38 -5.12
N LEU A 45 -9.43 6.17 -6.35
CA LEU A 45 -8.07 5.69 -6.62
C LEU A 45 -6.98 6.57 -5.97
N PRO A 46 -7.01 7.92 -6.05
CA PRO A 46 -6.00 8.75 -5.41
C PRO A 46 -5.96 8.59 -3.88
N SER A 47 -7.12 8.40 -3.26
CA SER A 47 -7.21 8.15 -1.80
C SER A 47 -6.60 6.80 -1.43
N LEU A 48 -6.91 5.77 -2.22
CA LEU A 48 -6.36 4.43 -2.03
C LEU A 48 -4.83 4.43 -2.17
N VAL A 49 -4.30 5.07 -3.22
CA VAL A 49 -2.85 5.20 -3.45
C VAL A 49 -2.18 5.91 -2.28
N LYS A 50 -2.72 7.05 -1.81
CA LYS A 50 -2.16 7.76 -0.65
C LYS A 50 -2.13 6.93 0.63
N ARG A 51 -3.16 6.10 0.85
CA ARG A 51 -3.19 5.19 2.00
C ARG A 51 -2.11 4.11 1.86
N ILE A 52 -1.95 3.51 0.69
CA ILE A 52 -0.91 2.50 0.41
C ILE A 52 0.48 3.12 0.60
N GLU A 53 0.72 4.33 0.08
CA GLU A 53 2.00 5.04 0.23
C GLU A 53 2.34 5.28 1.70
N LYS A 54 1.37 5.76 2.49
CA LYS A 54 1.57 6.01 3.92
C LYS A 54 1.88 4.72 4.66
N GLU A 55 1.10 3.67 4.44
CA GLU A 55 1.29 2.38 5.11
C GLU A 55 2.62 1.73 4.68
N ALA A 56 3.01 1.86 3.41
CA ALA A 56 4.28 1.35 2.90
C ALA A 56 5.48 2.09 3.48
N ALA A 57 5.36 3.37 3.80
CA ALA A 57 6.43 4.07 4.52
C ALA A 57 6.63 3.47 5.92
N VAL A 58 5.54 3.22 6.66
CA VAL A 58 5.58 2.62 8.00
C VAL A 58 6.13 1.19 7.97
N ASN A 59 5.65 0.36 7.03
CA ASN A 59 6.12 -1.00 6.86
C ASN A 59 7.60 -1.07 6.48
N LEU A 60 8.08 -0.12 5.66
CA LEU A 60 9.48 -0.03 5.27
C LEU A 60 10.39 0.30 6.46
N GLU A 61 10.00 1.26 7.28
CA GLU A 61 10.70 1.60 8.53
C GLU A 61 10.81 0.37 9.45
N CYS A 62 9.70 -0.34 9.65
CA CYS A 62 9.67 -1.58 10.44
C CYS A 62 10.60 -2.67 9.90
N GLN A 63 10.74 -2.80 8.57
CA GLN A 63 11.64 -3.79 7.97
C GLN A 63 13.12 -3.40 8.11
N ILE A 64 13.43 -2.11 7.99
CA ILE A 64 14.80 -1.60 8.22
C ILE A 64 15.20 -1.84 9.68
N ASP A 65 14.31 -1.56 10.64
CA ASP A 65 14.56 -1.83 12.06
C ASP A 65 14.84 -3.32 12.33
N LYS A 66 14.10 -4.22 11.68
CA LYS A 66 14.37 -5.67 11.78
C LYS A 66 15.74 -6.04 11.24
N LEU A 67 16.16 -5.45 10.13
CA LEU A 67 17.48 -5.70 9.52
C LEU A 67 18.63 -5.12 10.33
N VAL A 68 18.40 -4.00 11.03
CA VAL A 68 19.38 -3.36 11.92
C VAL A 68 19.63 -4.19 13.18
N ASN A 69 18.58 -4.82 13.72
CA ASN A 69 18.60 -5.52 15.00
C ASN A 69 18.79 -7.05 14.89
N GLN A 70 19.06 -7.56 13.68
CA GLN A 70 19.52 -8.95 13.44
C GLN A 70 21.03 -9.07 13.62
#